data_AF-A0A1X4IB59-F1
#
_entry.id   AF-A0A1X4IB59-F1
#
_cell.length_a   1.000
_cell.length_b   1.000
_cell.length_c   1.000
_cell.angle_alpha   90.00
_cell.angle_beta   90.00
_cell.angle_gamma   90.00
#
_symmetry.space_group_name_H-M   'P 1'
#
loop_
_entity.id
_entity.type
_entity.pdbx_description
1 polymer ?
#
loop_
_entity_poly.entity_id
_entity_poly.type
_entity_poly.pdbx_seq_one_letter_code
_entity_poly.pdbx_strand_id
1 'polypeptide(L)'
;AGFMGAGARPSALTPDALGGQITAALRGETPAGPRGPVQLFSVTDRSGLPLVFAADGRARPPAWTGLVLLDDAPGVHAREEEHKRRWRAWLYWSNLLQFLDTGGGDAVQLTTGRLDGFPVETLAVTGGSGVLQSVHLTLTGGTPAPARTAPSVPAAAGAPTTGDTAPVRDAAWDRVVEYLDPDEPGLLALAEALAARGVPVPRDGYELDAHTGWQAELAWPDARVGVVRTPSPPEGEDFDPEAADRDRDFAAAGWEVRTAEHWTADDLAERIGRHPSDDTITDTKDTKDSGGNDQP
;
A
#
# COMPACT_ATOMS: atom_id res chain seq x y z
N ALA A 1 -13.83 14.47 17.58
CA ALA A 1 -13.61 15.70 18.37
C ALA A 1 -12.25 16.25 17.98
N GLY A 2 -12.18 17.49 17.48
CA GLY A 2 -10.94 18.06 16.94
C GLY A 2 -9.89 18.35 18.02
N PHE A 3 -8.62 18.35 17.61
CA PHE A 3 -7.42 18.59 18.45
C PHE A 3 -7.53 19.81 19.39
N MET A 4 -8.35 20.81 19.04
CA MET A 4 -8.59 22.00 19.87
C MET A 4 -9.28 21.70 21.22
N GLY A 5 -9.93 20.54 21.39
CA GLY A 5 -10.58 20.16 22.65
C GLY A 5 -9.66 19.50 23.70
N ALA A 6 -8.41 19.15 23.33
CA ALA A 6 -7.52 18.32 24.14
C ALA A 6 -6.36 19.10 24.81
N GLY A 7 -6.40 20.44 24.81
CA GLY A 7 -5.30 21.26 25.36
C GLY A 7 -4.09 21.40 24.43
N ALA A 8 -4.23 21.03 23.14
CA ALA A 8 -3.21 21.24 22.13
C ALA A 8 -2.91 22.74 21.98
N ARG A 9 -1.63 23.11 22.03
CA ARG A 9 -1.18 24.50 21.87
C ARG A 9 -0.65 24.72 20.45
N PRO A 10 -1.45 25.29 19.52
CA PRO A 10 -1.00 25.54 18.17
C PRO A 10 0.01 26.69 18.12
N SER A 11 1.11 26.48 17.42
CA SER A 11 2.09 27.51 17.07
C SER A 11 2.33 27.49 15.56
N ALA A 12 2.02 28.58 14.88
CA ALA A 12 2.36 28.75 13.47
C ALA A 12 3.85 29.10 13.38
N LEU A 13 4.62 28.34 12.60
CA LEU A 13 6.09 28.46 12.54
C LEU A 13 6.60 28.49 11.10
N THR A 14 7.72 29.19 10.92
CA THR A 14 8.50 29.13 9.67
C THR A 14 9.27 27.80 9.57
N PRO A 15 9.60 27.33 8.35
CA PRO A 15 10.37 26.09 8.15
C PRO A 15 11.71 26.08 8.89
N ASP A 16 12.44 27.19 8.88
CA ASP A 16 13.77 27.30 9.51
C ASP A 16 13.74 27.12 11.03
N ALA A 17 12.65 27.57 11.67
CA ALA A 17 12.47 27.41 13.11
C ALA A 17 11.91 26.02 13.49
N LEU A 18 11.32 25.29 12.53
CA LEU A 18 10.47 24.15 12.82
C LEU A 18 11.22 22.98 13.45
N GLY A 19 12.40 22.62 12.94
CA GLY A 19 13.19 21.49 13.44
C GLY A 19 13.51 21.63 14.92
N GLY A 20 14.08 22.76 15.32
CA GLY A 20 14.39 23.04 16.72
C GLY A 20 13.15 23.08 17.62
N GLN A 21 12.02 23.60 17.10
CA GLN A 21 10.77 23.67 17.86
C GLN A 21 10.07 22.31 18.01
N ILE A 22 10.22 21.39 17.06
CA ILE A 22 9.76 20.00 17.21
C ILE A 22 10.53 19.32 18.36
N THR A 23 11.85 19.45 18.39
CA THR A 23 12.68 18.87 19.47
C THR A 23 12.34 19.48 20.82
N ALA A 24 12.16 20.80 20.90
CA ALA A 24 11.73 21.49 22.12
C ALA A 24 10.34 21.01 22.58
N ALA A 25 9.39 20.87 21.66
CA ALA A 25 8.05 20.37 21.94
C ALA A 25 8.05 18.94 22.51
N LEU A 26 8.91 18.06 21.97
CA LEU A 26 9.09 16.69 22.45
C LEU A 26 9.67 16.65 23.87
N ARG A 27 10.45 17.65 24.27
CA ARG A 27 10.95 17.84 25.64
C ARG A 27 9.92 18.48 26.58
N GLY A 28 8.72 18.78 26.08
CA GLY A 28 7.65 19.43 26.84
C GLY A 28 7.77 20.96 26.91
N GLU A 29 8.68 21.56 26.14
CA GLU A 29 8.77 23.01 26.03
C GLU A 29 7.63 23.56 25.16
N THR A 30 7.25 24.82 25.37
CA THR A 30 6.21 25.45 24.55
C THR A 30 6.84 25.97 23.26
N PRO A 31 6.37 25.53 22.08
CA PRO A 31 6.91 26.03 20.83
C PRO A 31 6.74 27.53 20.69
N ALA A 32 7.80 28.21 20.26
CA ALA A 32 7.82 29.64 20.03
C ALA A 32 8.70 29.97 18.82
N GLY A 33 8.27 30.92 18.01
CA GLY A 33 9.04 31.32 16.84
C GLY A 33 8.29 32.27 15.92
N PRO A 34 8.95 32.73 14.84
CA PRO A 34 8.32 33.55 13.83
C PRO A 34 7.19 32.78 13.15
N ARG A 35 6.05 33.46 12.95
CA ARG A 35 4.86 32.89 12.33
C ARG A 35 5.13 32.47 10.89
N GLY A 36 4.70 31.27 10.53
CA GLY A 36 4.84 30.73 9.17
C GLY A 36 3.73 29.74 8.80
N PRO A 37 3.89 29.02 7.67
CA PRO A 37 2.82 28.23 7.06
C PRO A 37 2.55 26.87 7.72
N VAL A 38 3.42 26.44 8.64
CA VAL A 38 3.28 25.15 9.34
C VAL A 38 2.65 25.37 10.70
N GLN A 39 1.62 24.59 11.04
CA GLN A 39 1.03 24.59 12.38
C GLN A 39 1.59 23.44 13.21
N LEU A 40 2.30 23.76 14.30
CA LEU A 40 2.82 22.79 15.26
C LEU A 40 1.89 22.70 16.48
N PHE A 41 1.54 21.48 16.88
CA PHE A 41 0.72 21.17 18.04
C PHE A 41 1.54 20.29 18.98
N SER A 42 1.66 20.70 20.24
CA SER A 42 2.16 19.85 21.32
C SER A 42 1.00 19.50 22.24
N VAL A 43 0.86 18.21 22.57
CA VAL A 43 -0.20 17.70 23.45
C VAL A 43 0.33 16.51 24.24
N THR A 44 -0.17 16.36 25.47
CA THR A 44 0.03 15.15 26.27
C THR A 44 -1.30 14.42 26.35
N ASP A 45 -1.31 13.14 26.01
CA ASP A 45 -2.53 12.36 26.09
C ASP A 45 -2.92 12.04 27.54
N ARG A 46 -4.06 11.36 27.73
CA ARG A 46 -4.55 11.00 29.08
C ARG A 46 -3.67 9.98 29.81
N SER A 47 -2.79 9.28 29.10
CA SER A 47 -1.81 8.37 29.71
C SER A 47 -0.55 9.09 30.20
N GLY A 48 -0.40 10.37 29.85
CA GLY A 48 0.80 11.15 30.12
C GLY A 48 1.86 11.04 29.01
N LEU A 49 1.47 10.60 27.81
CA LEU A 49 2.38 10.43 26.68
C LEU A 49 2.48 11.71 25.85
N PRO A 50 3.68 12.29 25.65
CA PRO A 50 3.89 13.42 24.76
C PRO A 50 3.66 13.07 23.28
N LEU A 51 2.94 13.94 22.60
CA LEU A 51 2.64 13.88 21.18
C LEU A 51 2.92 15.24 20.54
N VAL A 52 3.53 15.23 19.37
CA VAL A 52 3.77 16.42 18.56
C VAL A 52 3.22 16.19 17.17
N PHE A 53 2.41 17.13 16.68
CA PHE A 53 1.86 17.10 15.33
C PHE A 53 2.26 18.37 14.58
N ALA A 54 2.60 18.25 13.32
CA ALA A 54 2.85 19.38 12.45
C ALA A 54 2.00 19.24 11.17
N ALA A 55 1.23 20.29 10.85
CA ALA A 55 0.44 20.36 9.63
C ALA A 55 1.09 21.34 8.65
N ASP A 56 1.53 20.84 7.51
CA ASP A 56 2.13 21.65 6.45
C ASP A 56 1.08 22.22 5.52
N GLY A 57 0.76 23.51 5.69
CA GLY A 57 -0.19 24.22 4.84
C GLY A 57 0.31 24.53 3.41
N ARG A 58 1.57 24.20 3.07
CA ARG A 58 2.11 24.36 1.71
C ARG A 58 1.53 23.30 0.76
N ALA A 59 1.20 22.11 1.26
CA ALA A 59 0.57 21.03 0.52
C ALA A 59 -0.98 21.16 0.54
N ARG A 60 -1.64 20.59 -0.48
CA ARG A 60 -3.11 20.50 -0.55
C ARG A 60 -3.54 19.09 -0.98
N PRO A 61 -4.17 18.30 -0.08
CA PRO A 61 -4.44 18.59 1.33
C PRO A 61 -3.15 18.77 2.16
N PRO A 62 -3.21 19.41 3.35
CA PRO A 62 -2.03 19.57 4.20
C PRO A 62 -1.38 18.23 4.53
N ALA A 63 -0.07 18.14 4.37
CA ALA A 63 0.70 16.98 4.82
C ALA A 63 0.88 17.03 6.34
N TRP A 64 0.75 15.88 6.99
CA TRP A 64 0.77 15.79 8.45
C TRP A 64 1.95 14.97 8.94
N THR A 65 2.76 15.56 9.81
CA THR A 65 3.82 14.84 10.53
C THR A 65 3.37 14.61 11.97
N GLY A 66 3.45 13.37 12.46
CA GLY A 66 3.12 12.99 13.82
C GLY A 66 4.30 12.31 14.52
N LEU A 67 4.63 12.76 15.74
CA LEU A 67 5.69 12.19 16.56
C LEU A 67 5.13 11.80 17.93
N VAL A 68 5.54 10.63 18.41
CA VAL A 68 5.21 10.11 19.73
C VAL A 68 6.48 9.75 20.50
N LEU A 69 6.57 10.16 21.77
CA LEU A 69 7.76 9.96 22.60
C LEU A 69 7.44 9.12 23.84
N LEU A 70 8.14 8.00 24.02
CA LEU A 70 8.11 7.21 25.25
C LEU A 70 9.35 7.50 26.11
N ASP A 71 9.13 7.77 27.39
CA ASP A 71 10.22 7.87 28.37
C ASP A 71 10.79 6.48 28.69
N ASP A 72 12.07 6.29 28.37
CA ASP A 72 12.89 5.10 28.60
C ASP A 72 14.08 5.38 29.53
N ALA A 73 14.05 6.50 30.28
CA ALA A 73 15.13 6.85 31.20
C ALA A 73 15.31 5.81 32.32
N PRO A 74 16.54 5.62 32.83
CA PRO A 74 16.79 4.74 33.97
C PRO A 74 15.89 5.06 35.16
N GLY A 75 15.19 4.04 35.68
CA GLY A 75 14.27 4.19 36.82
C GLY A 75 12.83 4.53 36.45
N VAL A 76 12.49 4.73 35.17
CA VAL A 76 11.10 4.99 34.73
C VAL A 76 10.13 3.85 35.10
N HIS A 77 10.64 2.62 35.22
CA HIS A 77 9.87 1.44 35.61
C HIS A 77 9.52 1.37 37.10
N ALA A 78 10.06 2.28 37.94
CA ALA A 78 9.70 2.34 39.37
C ALA A 78 8.19 2.57 39.59
N ARG A 79 7.49 3.14 38.59
CA ARG A 79 6.03 3.21 38.52
C ARG A 79 5.50 2.33 37.39
N GLU A 80 5.62 1.02 37.59
CA GLU A 80 5.33 0.01 36.56
C GLU A 80 3.97 0.20 35.87
N GLU A 81 2.91 0.44 36.64
CA GLU A 81 1.56 0.61 36.09
C GLU A 81 1.37 1.90 35.29
N GLU A 82 2.04 2.99 35.66
CA GLU A 82 2.06 4.22 34.85
C GLU A 82 2.85 4.02 33.57
N HIS A 83 3.99 3.34 33.65
CA HIS A 83 4.81 3.03 32.48
C HIS A 83 4.07 2.09 31.52
N LYS A 84 3.40 1.04 32.01
CA LYS A 84 2.54 0.15 31.19
C LYS A 84 1.44 0.93 30.48
N ARG A 85 0.81 1.91 31.15
CA ARG A 85 -0.21 2.77 30.52
C ARG A 85 0.38 3.61 29.40
N ARG A 86 1.53 4.26 29.63
CA ARG A 86 2.22 5.04 28.58
C ARG A 86 2.70 4.16 27.42
N TRP A 87 3.20 2.97 27.71
CA TRP A 87 3.63 2.01 26.70
C TRP A 87 2.47 1.54 25.80
N ARG A 88 1.31 1.22 26.38
CA ARG A 88 0.09 0.89 25.61
C ARG A 88 -0.35 2.05 24.73
N ALA A 89 -0.31 3.27 25.25
CA ALA A 89 -0.63 4.46 24.46
C ALA A 89 0.38 4.70 23.34
N TRP A 90 1.66 4.46 23.58
CA TRP A 90 2.72 4.57 22.59
C TRP A 90 2.52 3.62 21.41
N LEU A 91 2.17 2.36 21.68
CA LEU A 91 1.80 1.40 20.63
C LEU A 91 0.52 1.77 19.89
N TYR A 92 -0.49 2.27 20.61
CA TYR A 92 -1.74 2.72 19.99
C TYR A 92 -1.49 3.88 19.02
N TRP A 93 -0.73 4.89 19.45
CA TRP A 93 -0.42 6.05 18.63
C TRP A 93 0.50 5.69 17.47
N SER A 94 1.51 4.85 17.65
CA SER A 94 2.37 4.43 16.54
C SER A 94 1.55 3.73 15.43
N ASN A 95 0.65 2.83 15.80
CA ASN A 95 -0.23 2.14 14.86
C ASN A 95 -1.19 3.09 14.13
N LEU A 96 -1.66 4.16 14.80
CA LEU A 96 -2.52 5.15 14.16
C LEU A 96 -1.74 6.10 13.23
N LEU A 97 -0.56 6.54 13.67
CA LEU A 97 0.23 7.53 12.94
C LEU A 97 0.90 6.95 11.71
N GLN A 98 1.18 5.64 11.65
CA GLN A 98 1.87 5.01 10.52
C GLN A 98 1.25 5.31 9.14
N PHE A 99 -0.06 5.59 9.11
CA PHE A 99 -0.77 5.92 7.86
C PHE A 99 -0.51 7.33 7.33
N LEU A 100 0.13 8.21 8.11
CA LEU A 100 0.44 9.59 7.67
C LEU A 100 1.37 9.64 6.46
N ASP A 101 2.20 8.62 6.27
CA ASP A 101 3.09 8.50 5.10
C ASP A 101 2.31 8.44 3.78
N THR A 102 1.17 7.75 3.74
CA THR A 102 0.29 7.70 2.55
C THR A 102 -0.26 9.08 2.15
N GLY A 103 -0.27 10.03 3.08
CA GLY A 103 -0.69 11.41 2.85
C GLY A 103 0.46 12.38 2.52
N GLY A 104 1.67 11.87 2.26
CA GLY A 104 2.89 12.66 2.07
C GLY A 104 3.41 13.29 3.38
N GLY A 105 2.98 12.75 4.52
CA GLY A 105 3.38 13.14 5.86
C GLY A 105 4.43 12.22 6.46
N ASP A 106 4.66 12.30 7.76
CA ASP A 106 5.57 11.39 8.47
C ASP A 106 4.96 10.86 9.76
N ALA A 107 5.36 9.66 10.14
CA ALA A 107 5.08 9.07 11.44
C ALA A 107 6.40 8.70 12.12
N VAL A 108 6.64 9.20 13.33
CA VAL A 108 7.87 8.90 14.07
C VAL A 108 7.56 8.41 15.47
N GLN A 109 8.10 7.24 15.78
CA GLN A 109 8.03 6.62 17.09
C GLN A 109 9.41 6.73 17.74
N LEU A 110 9.50 7.49 18.84
CA LEU A 110 10.75 7.77 19.54
C LEU A 110 10.71 7.31 20.99
N THR A 111 11.91 7.12 21.54
CA THR A 111 12.15 7.05 22.98
C THR A 111 13.09 8.18 23.41
N THR A 112 13.07 8.55 24.69
CA THR A 112 13.90 9.66 25.21
C THR A 112 15.39 9.47 24.93
N GLY A 113 15.92 8.25 25.05
CA GLY A 113 17.31 7.94 24.75
C GLY A 113 17.70 8.09 23.27
N ARG A 114 16.72 8.15 22.36
CA ARG A 114 16.93 8.36 20.91
C ARG A 114 16.66 9.79 20.45
N LEU A 115 16.12 10.65 21.32
CA LEU A 115 15.69 11.99 20.94
C LEU A 115 16.85 12.87 20.46
N ASP A 116 18.00 12.83 21.13
CA ASP A 116 19.13 13.70 20.81
C ASP A 116 19.84 13.31 19.50
N GLY A 117 19.68 12.07 19.04
CA GLY A 117 20.25 11.57 17.78
C GLY A 117 19.27 11.57 16.61
N PHE A 118 18.04 12.04 16.81
CA PHE A 118 17.01 12.00 15.77
C PHE A 118 17.21 13.15 14.76
N PRO A 119 17.43 12.84 13.46
CA PRO A 119 17.67 13.86 12.45
C PRO A 119 16.35 14.50 11.98
N VAL A 120 15.88 15.50 12.72
CA VAL A 120 14.58 16.18 12.49
C VAL A 120 14.47 16.84 11.10
N GLU A 121 15.60 17.13 10.46
CA GLU A 121 15.73 17.63 9.09
C GLU A 121 15.31 16.61 8.02
N THR A 122 15.18 15.32 8.37
CA THR A 122 14.70 14.27 7.45
C THR A 122 13.19 14.28 7.27
N LEU A 123 12.45 14.93 8.17
CA LEU A 123 11.00 15.02 8.12
C LEU A 123 10.56 15.80 6.87
N ALA A 124 9.50 15.36 6.21
CA ALA A 124 8.88 16.06 5.09
C ALA A 124 8.49 17.50 5.47
N VAL A 125 7.97 17.71 6.68
CA VAL A 125 7.55 19.04 7.15
C VAL A 125 8.72 20.03 7.30
N THR A 126 9.94 19.56 7.55
CA THR A 126 11.16 20.38 7.60
C THR A 126 11.83 20.54 6.24
N GLY A 127 11.25 19.96 5.18
CA GLY A 127 11.78 19.99 3.81
C GLY A 127 12.65 18.78 3.45
N GLY A 128 12.74 17.77 4.32
CA GLY A 128 13.36 16.49 4.04
C GLY A 128 12.53 15.62 3.09
N SER A 129 13.08 14.47 2.71
CA SER A 129 12.41 13.50 1.82
C SER A 129 11.38 12.61 2.54
N GLY A 130 11.24 12.75 3.85
CA GLY A 130 10.45 11.86 4.70
C GLY A 130 11.28 10.75 5.33
N VAL A 131 10.84 10.26 6.50
CA VAL A 131 11.61 9.29 7.31
C VAL A 131 11.72 7.93 6.62
N LEU A 132 10.62 7.41 6.10
CA LEU A 132 10.60 6.09 5.44
C LEU A 132 11.47 6.10 4.18
N GLN A 133 11.37 7.16 3.37
CA GLN A 133 12.24 7.33 2.21
C GLN A 133 13.72 7.45 2.60
N SER A 134 14.04 8.15 3.70
CA SER A 134 15.42 8.28 4.19
C SER A 134 16.00 6.94 4.67
N VAL A 135 15.20 6.12 5.35
CA VAL A 135 15.56 4.75 5.74
C VAL A 135 15.74 3.88 4.51
N HIS A 136 14.81 3.94 3.55
CA HIS A 136 14.89 3.19 2.30
C HIS A 136 16.16 3.53 1.51
N LEU A 137 16.49 4.81 1.36
CA LEU A 137 17.73 5.26 0.68
C LEU A 137 18.99 4.80 1.43
N THR A 138 18.97 4.79 2.77
CA THR A 138 20.09 4.30 3.58
C THR A 138 20.30 2.80 3.41
N LEU A 139 19.21 2.02 3.38
CA LEU A 139 19.27 0.57 3.22
C LEU A 139 19.62 0.14 1.79
N THR A 140 19.17 0.90 0.78
CA THR A 140 19.38 0.57 -0.64
C THR A 140 20.58 1.27 -1.27
N GLY A 141 21.26 2.18 -0.54
CA GLY A 141 22.34 3.00 -1.08
C GLY A 141 21.89 3.97 -2.18
N GLY A 142 20.59 4.23 -2.27
CA GLY A 142 19.99 5.06 -3.32
C GLY A 142 20.31 6.54 -3.11
N THR A 143 20.49 7.28 -4.21
CA THR A 143 20.51 8.74 -4.19
C THR A 143 19.08 9.25 -4.35
N PRO A 144 18.62 10.28 -3.60
CA PRO A 144 17.27 10.79 -3.76
C PRO A 144 17.05 11.22 -5.21
N ALA A 145 16.06 10.64 -5.89
CA ALA A 145 15.59 11.18 -7.16
C ALA A 145 15.04 12.59 -6.91
N PRO A 146 15.37 13.59 -7.74
CA PRO A 146 14.82 14.93 -7.55
C PRO A 146 13.29 14.86 -7.58
N ALA A 147 12.67 15.54 -6.62
CA ALA A 147 11.22 15.67 -6.53
C ALA A 147 10.68 16.10 -7.90
N ARG A 148 9.88 15.24 -8.54
CA ARG A 148 9.23 15.56 -9.81
C ARG A 148 8.18 16.64 -9.54
N THR A 149 8.56 17.91 -9.71
CA THR A 149 7.59 18.96 -10.02
C THR A 149 6.93 18.59 -11.33
N ALA A 150 5.68 18.11 -11.27
CA ALA A 150 4.86 17.91 -12.45
C ALA A 150 4.72 19.25 -13.20
N PRO A 151 5.22 19.40 -14.44
CA PRO A 151 4.89 20.55 -15.24
C PRO A 151 3.46 20.41 -15.74
N SER A 152 2.70 21.48 -15.58
CA SER A 152 1.32 21.59 -16.03
C SER A 152 1.27 22.10 -17.49
N VAL A 153 0.48 21.39 -18.33
CA VAL A 153 -0.28 21.81 -19.56
C VAL A 153 0.57 22.23 -20.80
N PRO A 154 0.13 22.07 -22.09
CA PRO A 154 -1.24 21.82 -22.58
C PRO A 154 -1.44 20.77 -23.70
N ALA A 155 -2.72 20.48 -23.93
CA ALA A 155 -3.24 19.74 -25.08
C ALA A 155 -2.98 20.48 -26.41
N ALA A 156 -2.51 19.74 -27.42
CA ALA A 156 -2.56 20.14 -28.82
C ALA A 156 -2.68 18.90 -29.71
N ALA A 157 -3.54 19.04 -30.72
CA ALA A 157 -4.06 18.00 -31.59
C ALA A 157 -3.10 17.57 -32.72
N GLY A 158 -3.12 16.26 -33.02
CA GLY A 158 -3.24 15.68 -34.37
C GLY A 158 -2.07 15.75 -35.36
N ALA A 159 -1.49 14.58 -35.67
CA ALA A 159 -1.46 13.98 -37.02
C ALA A 159 -0.80 12.57 -36.98
N PRO A 160 -1.20 11.63 -37.87
CA PRO A 160 -0.94 10.21 -37.69
C PRO A 160 0.42 9.80 -38.27
N THR A 161 1.14 8.94 -37.55
CA THR A 161 2.21 8.13 -38.16
C THR A 161 1.79 6.68 -38.05
N THR A 162 1.52 6.09 -39.20
CA THR A 162 1.26 4.67 -39.41
C THR A 162 2.54 3.89 -39.09
N GLY A 163 2.45 2.89 -38.21
CA GLY A 163 3.56 2.00 -37.94
C GLY A 163 3.34 1.13 -36.70
N ASP A 164 2.79 -0.06 -36.94
CA ASP A 164 2.80 -1.25 -36.07
C ASP A 164 2.11 -1.12 -34.69
N THR A 165 0.86 -1.59 -34.63
CA THR A 165 0.05 -1.58 -33.42
C THR A 165 0.56 -2.63 -32.42
N ALA A 166 1.59 -2.28 -31.65
CA ALA A 166 1.84 -2.94 -30.38
C ALA A 166 0.59 -2.76 -29.49
N PRO A 167 0.15 -3.80 -28.76
CA PRO A 167 -1.00 -3.67 -27.87
C PRO A 167 -0.72 -2.55 -26.86
N VAL A 168 -1.60 -1.54 -26.86
CA VAL A 168 -1.47 -0.39 -25.95
C VAL A 168 -1.79 -0.88 -24.54
N ARG A 169 -0.80 -0.83 -23.65
CA ARG A 169 -0.95 -1.09 -22.21
C ARG A 169 -2.10 -0.22 -21.67
N ASP A 170 -3.08 -0.85 -21.06
CA ASP A 170 -4.14 -0.14 -20.32
C ASP A 170 -3.52 0.55 -19.11
N ALA A 171 -3.78 1.85 -18.93
CA ALA A 171 -3.27 2.65 -17.81
C ALA A 171 -3.70 2.12 -16.44
N ALA A 172 -4.79 1.34 -16.36
CA ALA A 172 -5.20 0.72 -15.10
C ALA A 172 -4.22 -0.34 -14.59
N TRP A 173 -3.33 -0.87 -15.44
CA TRP A 173 -2.20 -1.71 -15.00
C TRP A 173 -1.23 -0.99 -14.08
N ASP A 174 -1.08 0.33 -14.20
CA ASP A 174 -0.14 1.09 -13.36
C ASP A 174 -0.54 1.03 -11.89
N ARG A 175 -1.84 1.03 -11.59
CA ARG A 175 -2.35 0.87 -10.22
C ARG A 175 -2.16 -0.55 -9.71
N VAL A 176 -2.44 -1.56 -10.53
CA VAL A 176 -2.23 -2.96 -10.15
C VAL A 176 -0.77 -3.16 -9.77
N VAL A 177 0.16 -2.72 -10.63
CA VAL A 177 1.61 -2.85 -10.40
C VAL A 177 2.08 -2.09 -9.15
N GLU A 178 1.51 -0.92 -8.87
CA GLU A 178 1.83 -0.12 -7.67
C GLU A 178 1.52 -0.85 -6.36
N TYR A 179 0.48 -1.70 -6.34
CA TYR A 179 0.04 -2.40 -5.13
C TYR A 179 0.55 -3.85 -5.00
N LEU A 180 1.32 -4.36 -5.97
CA LEU A 180 1.89 -5.71 -5.85
C LEU A 180 2.96 -5.76 -4.76
N ASP A 181 2.98 -6.87 -4.02
CA ASP A 181 4.05 -7.17 -3.07
C ASP A 181 5.38 -7.34 -3.82
N PRO A 182 6.37 -6.44 -3.59
CA PRO A 182 7.65 -6.52 -4.29
C PRO A 182 8.51 -7.72 -3.84
N ASP A 183 8.22 -8.28 -2.67
CA ASP A 183 8.96 -9.42 -2.11
C ASP A 183 8.43 -10.76 -2.63
N GLU A 184 7.28 -10.78 -3.35
CA GLU A 184 6.72 -11.98 -3.96
C GLU A 184 7.52 -12.38 -5.22
N PRO A 185 8.18 -13.56 -5.22
CA PRO A 185 9.07 -13.95 -6.31
C PRO A 185 8.38 -14.01 -7.68
N GLY A 186 8.89 -13.23 -8.63
CA GLY A 186 8.44 -13.26 -10.03
C GLY A 186 7.11 -12.57 -10.33
N LEU A 187 6.35 -12.13 -9.32
CA LEU A 187 5.02 -11.53 -9.51
C LEU A 187 5.07 -10.21 -10.31
N LEU A 188 5.97 -9.29 -9.93
CA LEU A 188 6.12 -8.02 -10.63
C LEU A 188 6.53 -8.22 -12.11
N ALA A 189 7.51 -9.10 -12.35
CA ALA A 189 7.99 -9.40 -13.69
C ALA A 189 6.89 -10.02 -14.57
N LEU A 190 6.07 -10.91 -14.01
CA LEU A 190 4.92 -11.49 -14.69
C LEU A 190 3.88 -10.42 -15.02
N ALA A 191 3.54 -9.54 -14.08
CA ALA A 191 2.57 -8.46 -14.27
C ALA A 191 2.99 -7.49 -15.38
N GLU A 192 4.27 -7.07 -15.40
CA GLU A 192 4.80 -6.22 -16.46
C GLU A 192 4.75 -6.91 -17.83
N ALA A 193 5.11 -8.19 -17.89
CA ALA A 193 5.09 -8.99 -19.11
C ALA A 193 3.68 -9.19 -19.68
N LEU A 194 2.67 -9.33 -18.80
CA LEU A 194 1.25 -9.41 -19.17
C LEU A 194 0.71 -8.06 -19.64
N ALA A 195 1.03 -6.98 -18.93
CA ALA A 195 0.65 -5.62 -19.32
C ALA A 195 1.20 -5.25 -20.71
N ALA A 196 2.44 -5.65 -21.00
CA ALA A 196 3.07 -5.45 -22.31
C ALA A 196 2.41 -6.27 -23.45
N ARG A 197 1.72 -7.37 -23.11
CA ARG A 197 0.96 -8.21 -24.05
C ARG A 197 -0.47 -7.71 -24.28
N GLY A 198 -0.90 -6.67 -23.55
CA GLY A 198 -2.25 -6.12 -23.66
C GLY A 198 -3.34 -7.04 -23.16
N VAL A 199 -3.04 -7.94 -22.22
CA VAL A 199 -4.10 -8.72 -21.59
C VAL A 199 -5.00 -7.79 -20.74
N PRO A 200 -6.29 -8.13 -20.57
CA PRO A 200 -7.20 -7.37 -19.72
C PRO A 200 -6.61 -7.15 -18.32
N VAL A 201 -6.94 -6.00 -17.72
CA VAL A 201 -6.46 -5.66 -16.38
C VAL A 201 -7.07 -6.64 -15.37
N PRO A 202 -6.25 -7.33 -14.56
CA PRO A 202 -6.74 -8.24 -13.53
C PRO A 202 -7.43 -7.47 -12.40
N ARG A 203 -8.20 -8.20 -11.58
CA ARG A 203 -8.54 -7.76 -10.23
C ARG A 203 -7.39 -8.11 -9.30
N ASP A 204 -6.85 -7.10 -8.62
CA ASP A 204 -5.89 -7.27 -7.54
C ASP A 204 -6.58 -7.73 -6.25
N GLY A 205 -5.92 -8.60 -5.48
CA GLY A 205 -6.41 -9.06 -4.17
C GLY A 205 -7.81 -9.70 -4.21
N TYR A 206 -8.08 -10.53 -5.21
CA TYR A 206 -9.40 -11.13 -5.40
C TYR A 206 -9.66 -12.27 -4.40
N GLU A 207 -10.67 -12.10 -3.55
CA GLU A 207 -11.17 -13.16 -2.67
C GLU A 207 -12.14 -14.10 -3.39
N LEU A 208 -11.92 -15.41 -3.25
CA LEU A 208 -12.79 -16.46 -3.81
C LEU A 208 -14.19 -16.41 -3.22
N ASP A 209 -14.28 -16.27 -1.90
CA ASP A 209 -15.52 -16.09 -1.15
C ASP A 209 -15.26 -15.39 0.19
N ALA A 210 -16.31 -14.75 0.73
CA ALA A 210 -16.23 -13.95 1.95
C ALA A 210 -16.13 -14.78 3.25
N HIS A 211 -16.17 -16.11 3.17
CA HIS A 211 -16.17 -17.00 4.34
C HIS A 211 -14.82 -17.67 4.57
N THR A 212 -14.14 -18.08 3.50
CA THR A 212 -12.80 -18.72 3.56
C THR A 212 -11.69 -17.68 3.59
N GLY A 213 -11.88 -16.53 2.91
CA GLY A 213 -10.86 -15.49 2.80
C GLY A 213 -9.70 -15.86 1.86
N TRP A 214 -9.86 -16.89 1.03
CA TRP A 214 -8.83 -17.26 0.06
C TRP A 214 -8.66 -16.21 -1.02
N GLN A 215 -7.44 -15.68 -1.16
CA GLN A 215 -7.12 -14.58 -2.06
C GLN A 215 -6.19 -15.01 -3.21
N ALA A 216 -6.44 -14.48 -4.40
CA ALA A 216 -5.49 -14.42 -5.51
C ALA A 216 -4.95 -13.00 -5.66
N GLU A 217 -3.63 -12.87 -5.82
CA GLU A 217 -2.95 -11.58 -6.02
C GLU A 217 -3.38 -10.91 -7.32
N LEU A 218 -3.52 -11.70 -8.38
CA LEU A 218 -4.06 -11.27 -9.67
C LEU A 218 -5.14 -12.25 -10.11
N ALA A 219 -6.32 -11.77 -10.48
CA ALA A 219 -7.41 -12.62 -10.94
C ALA A 219 -8.10 -12.09 -12.20
N TRP A 220 -8.47 -13.01 -13.08
CA TRP A 220 -9.36 -12.78 -14.21
C TRP A 220 -10.64 -13.60 -14.03
N PRO A 221 -11.67 -13.04 -13.35
CA PRO A 221 -12.88 -13.80 -13.01
C PRO A 221 -13.63 -14.38 -14.21
N ASP A 222 -13.62 -13.68 -15.34
CA ASP A 222 -14.30 -14.13 -16.55
C ASP A 222 -13.63 -15.39 -17.15
N ALA A 223 -12.32 -15.53 -16.98
CA ALA A 223 -11.55 -16.68 -17.41
C ALA A 223 -11.36 -17.73 -16.28
N ARG A 224 -11.70 -17.39 -15.04
CA ARG A 224 -11.42 -18.17 -13.82
C ARG A 224 -9.95 -18.58 -13.71
N VAL A 225 -9.04 -17.65 -13.96
CA VAL A 225 -7.60 -17.87 -13.81
C VAL A 225 -7.03 -16.85 -12.82
N GLY A 226 -6.06 -17.28 -12.01
CA GLY A 226 -5.41 -16.40 -11.06
C GLY A 226 -3.96 -16.73 -10.75
N VAL A 227 -3.29 -15.75 -10.17
CA VAL A 227 -1.96 -15.86 -9.58
C VAL A 227 -2.12 -15.77 -8.07
N VAL A 228 -1.65 -16.79 -7.36
CA VAL A 228 -1.70 -16.86 -5.89
C VAL A 228 -0.31 -16.72 -5.30
N ARG A 229 -0.22 -16.34 -4.03
CA ARG A 229 1.07 -16.18 -3.35
C ARG A 229 1.84 -17.48 -3.24
N THR A 230 3.16 -17.35 -3.29
CA THR A 230 4.11 -18.42 -3.01
C THR A 230 3.94 -18.87 -1.56
N PRO A 231 3.77 -20.19 -1.32
CA PRO A 231 3.70 -20.70 0.04
C PRO A 231 4.96 -20.29 0.81
N SER A 232 4.77 -19.69 1.98
CA SER A 232 5.86 -19.36 2.90
C SER A 232 5.69 -20.25 4.12
N PRO A 233 6.22 -21.49 4.09
CA PRO A 233 6.03 -22.39 5.21
C PRO A 233 6.76 -21.86 6.46
N PRO A 234 6.26 -22.17 7.67
CA PRO A 234 6.97 -21.87 8.91
C PRO A 234 8.38 -22.47 8.93
N GLU A 235 9.31 -21.87 9.68
CA GLU A 235 10.67 -22.40 9.81
C GLU A 235 10.66 -23.88 10.25
N GLY A 236 11.17 -24.76 9.38
CA GLY A 236 11.31 -26.20 9.64
C GLY A 236 10.23 -27.08 9.04
N GLU A 237 9.30 -26.53 8.26
CA GLU A 237 8.29 -27.30 7.53
C GLU A 237 8.46 -27.13 6.01
N ASP A 238 8.38 -28.23 5.27
CA ASP A 238 8.45 -28.20 3.79
C ASP A 238 7.04 -28.13 3.15
N PHE A 239 5.97 -28.22 3.96
CA PHE A 239 4.60 -28.33 3.50
C PHE A 239 3.71 -27.27 4.17
N ASP A 240 3.02 -26.49 3.35
CA ASP A 240 2.05 -25.49 3.80
C ASP A 240 0.62 -26.04 3.58
N PRO A 241 -0.08 -26.50 4.64
CA PRO A 241 -1.44 -27.01 4.52
C PRO A 241 -2.44 -25.94 4.09
N GLU A 242 -2.20 -24.67 4.42
CA GLU A 242 -3.09 -23.55 4.09
C GLU A 242 -3.06 -23.26 2.59
N ALA A 243 -1.87 -23.27 1.99
CA ALA A 243 -1.73 -23.18 0.54
C ALA A 243 -2.43 -24.33 -0.20
N ALA A 244 -2.33 -25.56 0.34
CA ALA A 244 -2.99 -26.73 -0.26
C ALA A 244 -4.53 -26.67 -0.16
N ASP A 245 -5.06 -26.12 0.93
CA ASP A 245 -6.50 -25.92 1.11
C ASP A 245 -7.03 -24.79 0.21
N ARG A 246 -6.31 -23.67 0.12
CA ARG A 246 -6.58 -22.58 -0.83
C ARG A 246 -6.65 -23.10 -2.27
N ASP A 247 -5.63 -23.82 -2.73
CA ASP A 247 -5.56 -24.31 -4.10
C ASP A 247 -6.70 -25.30 -4.41
N ARG A 248 -7.08 -26.12 -3.42
CA ARG A 248 -8.22 -27.04 -3.53
C ARG A 248 -9.55 -26.30 -3.67
N ASP A 249 -9.75 -25.22 -2.91
CA ASP A 249 -11.00 -24.47 -2.92
C ASP A 249 -11.15 -23.66 -4.22
N PHE A 250 -10.06 -23.04 -4.72
CA PHE A 250 -10.05 -22.43 -6.05
C PHE A 250 -10.37 -23.47 -7.14
N ALA A 251 -9.72 -24.65 -7.10
CA ALA A 251 -10.00 -25.73 -8.04
C ALA A 251 -11.45 -26.22 -7.96
N ALA A 252 -12.03 -26.34 -6.77
CA ALA A 252 -13.42 -26.74 -6.55
C ALA A 252 -14.40 -25.70 -7.13
N ALA A 253 -14.04 -24.42 -7.12
CA ALA A 253 -14.79 -23.34 -7.77
C ALA A 253 -14.54 -23.25 -9.30
N GLY A 254 -13.73 -24.15 -9.85
CA GLY A 254 -13.40 -24.20 -11.29
C GLY A 254 -12.39 -23.15 -11.71
N TRP A 255 -11.53 -22.69 -10.79
CA TRP A 255 -10.43 -21.79 -11.09
C TRP A 255 -9.13 -22.56 -11.35
N GLU A 256 -8.32 -22.02 -12.26
CA GLU A 256 -6.91 -22.40 -12.40
C GLU A 256 -6.04 -21.34 -11.72
N VAL A 257 -5.47 -21.69 -10.57
CA VAL A 257 -4.54 -20.82 -9.83
C VAL A 257 -3.18 -21.48 -9.73
N ARG A 258 -2.12 -20.66 -9.85
CA ARG A 258 -0.72 -21.07 -9.62
C ARG A 258 0.08 -19.88 -9.09
N THR A 259 1.24 -20.14 -8.52
CA THR A 259 2.17 -19.07 -8.14
C THR A 259 2.77 -18.40 -9.37
N ALA A 260 3.31 -17.19 -9.22
CA ALA A 260 3.87 -16.43 -10.34
C ALA A 260 4.98 -17.19 -11.08
N GLU A 261 5.82 -17.94 -10.36
CA GLU A 261 6.92 -18.74 -10.94
C GLU A 261 6.43 -19.92 -11.82
N HIS A 262 5.19 -20.36 -11.61
CA HIS A 262 4.58 -21.48 -12.34
C HIS A 262 3.68 -21.00 -13.50
N TRP A 263 3.70 -19.69 -13.78
CA TRP A 263 3.09 -19.09 -14.94
C TRP A 263 4.16 -18.57 -15.90
N THR A 264 3.98 -18.86 -17.20
CA THR A 264 4.57 -18.00 -18.23
C THR A 264 3.54 -16.96 -18.65
N ALA A 265 4.01 -15.76 -19.03
CA ALA A 265 3.12 -14.70 -19.48
C ALA A 265 2.31 -15.10 -20.73
N ASP A 266 2.87 -15.95 -21.59
CA ASP A 266 2.18 -16.46 -22.78
C ASP A 266 1.10 -17.48 -22.41
N ASP A 267 1.40 -18.44 -21.53
CA ASP A 267 0.44 -19.45 -21.07
C ASP A 267 -0.76 -18.84 -20.34
N LEU A 268 -0.50 -17.78 -19.56
CA LEU A 268 -1.53 -17.07 -18.81
C LEU A 268 -2.35 -16.17 -19.73
N ALA A 269 -1.72 -15.44 -20.65
CA ALA A 269 -2.42 -14.64 -21.66
C ALA A 269 -3.34 -15.51 -22.54
N GLU A 270 -2.87 -16.70 -22.95
CA GLU A 270 -3.67 -17.63 -23.74
C GLU A 270 -4.94 -18.07 -22.99
N ARG A 271 -4.81 -18.42 -21.70
CA ARG A 271 -5.95 -18.84 -20.89
C ARG A 271 -6.94 -17.71 -20.64
N ILE A 272 -6.46 -16.49 -20.43
CA ILE A 272 -7.32 -15.31 -20.29
C ILE A 272 -8.11 -15.06 -21.59
N GLY A 273 -7.49 -15.32 -22.75
CA GLY A 273 -8.14 -15.18 -24.07
C GLY A 273 -9.12 -16.30 -24.43
N ARG A 274 -9.05 -17.47 -23.79
CA ARG A 274 -10.01 -18.57 -24.01
C ARG A 274 -11.27 -18.32 -23.19
N HIS A 275 -12.31 -17.77 -23.83
CA HIS A 275 -13.64 -17.71 -23.21
C HIS A 275 -14.19 -19.14 -22.95
N PRO A 276 -14.82 -19.41 -21.80
CA PRO A 276 -15.47 -20.70 -21.51
C PRO A 276 -16.75 -20.96 -22.35
N SER A 277 -16.98 -20.22 -23.42
CA SER A 277 -18.18 -20.30 -24.26
C SER A 277 -18.03 -21.16 -25.52
N ASP A 278 -16.82 -21.62 -25.86
CA ASP A 278 -16.55 -22.23 -27.18
C ASP A 278 -16.76 -23.75 -27.25
N ASP A 279 -17.19 -24.39 -26.15
CA ASP A 279 -17.35 -25.86 -26.07
C ASP A 279 -18.82 -26.34 -26.10
N THR A 280 -19.76 -25.54 -26.62
CA THR A 280 -21.10 -26.07 -26.94
C THR A 280 -21.67 -25.42 -28.19
N ILE A 281 -21.42 -26.02 -29.35
CA ILE A 281 -22.41 -26.43 -30.36
C ILE A 281 -21.67 -27.19 -31.48
N THR A 282 -21.63 -28.51 -31.34
CA THR A 282 -21.64 -29.47 -32.45
C THR A 282 -22.57 -30.58 -31.97
N ASP A 283 -23.53 -31.11 -32.68
CA ASP A 283 -24.07 -30.91 -34.00
C ASP A 283 -25.36 -31.73 -33.96
N THR A 284 -26.52 -31.11 -34.16
CA THR A 284 -27.69 -31.87 -34.61
C THR A 284 -28.61 -30.92 -35.34
N LYS A 285 -28.32 -30.70 -36.61
CA LYS A 285 -29.37 -30.31 -37.56
C LYS A 285 -29.38 -31.29 -38.73
N ASP A 286 -30.62 -31.60 -39.10
CA ASP A 286 -31.09 -32.33 -40.28
C ASP A 286 -31.35 -33.82 -40.04
N THR A 287 -32.57 -34.33 -40.19
CA THR A 287 -33.51 -34.00 -41.27
C THR A 287 -34.96 -34.23 -40.84
N LYS A 288 -35.81 -33.28 -41.22
CA LYS A 288 -37.26 -33.41 -41.31
C LYS A 288 -37.57 -34.37 -42.48
N ASP A 289 -38.54 -35.26 -42.32
CA ASP A 289 -39.81 -35.26 -43.07
C ASP A 289 -40.39 -36.68 -43.32
N SER A 290 -41.71 -36.76 -43.12
CA SER A 290 -42.69 -37.56 -43.85
C SER A 290 -42.95 -39.05 -43.53
N GLY A 291 -44.24 -39.31 -43.29
CA GLY A 291 -44.93 -40.61 -43.39
C GLY A 291 -45.06 -41.30 -42.04
N GLY A 292 -46.23 -41.56 -41.47
CA GLY A 292 -47.54 -41.79 -42.06
C GLY A 292 -48.11 -43.08 -41.44
N ASN A 293 -49.34 -42.97 -40.97
CA ASN A 293 -50.33 -44.05 -40.86
C ASN A 293 -50.34 -45.02 -39.65
N ASP A 294 -51.51 -44.99 -38.97
CA ASP A 294 -52.34 -46.07 -38.40
C ASP A 294 -51.72 -47.27 -37.66
N GLN A 295 -52.07 -47.34 -36.37
CA GLN A 295 -52.83 -48.40 -35.64
C GLN A 295 -52.87 -49.85 -36.20
N PRO A 296 -53.10 -50.88 -35.34
CA PRO A 296 -53.69 -50.82 -34.00
C PRO A 296 -52.80 -51.30 -32.84
#